data_AF-A0AA35N4T3-F1
#
_entry.id   AF-A0AA35N4T3-F1
#
_cell.length_a   1.000
_cell.length_b   1.000
_cell.length_c   1.000
_cell.angle_alpha   90.00
_cell.angle_beta   90.00
_cell.angle_gamma   90.00
#
_symmetry.space_group_name_H-M   'P 1'
#
loop_
_entity.id
_entity.type
_entity.pdbx_description
1 polymer ?
#
loop_
_entity_poly.entity_id
_entity_poly.type
_entity_poly.pdbx_seq_one_letter_code
_entity_poly.pdbx_strand_id
1 'polypeptide(L)'
;MPDLKSRLTLALVFQMRGLSDEDKLRALQLRASRRGLHLTDEVGHFILTRGARSMSALFDLLERLDQASLQAQRKLTIPFLKETLGW
;
A
#
# COMPACT_ATOMS: atom_id res chain seq x y z
N MET A 1 21.60 -17.58 31.51
CA MET A 1 20.25 -17.24 31.02
C MET A 1 19.87 -18.08 29.79
N PRO A 2 19.48 -19.36 29.93
CA PRO A 2 19.00 -20.21 28.82
C PRO A 2 17.46 -20.25 28.70
N ASP A 3 16.73 -19.87 29.76
CA ASP A 3 15.30 -20.17 29.95
C ASP A 3 14.38 -19.42 28.97
N LEU A 4 14.67 -18.15 28.68
CA LEU A 4 13.82 -17.32 27.82
C LEU A 4 13.80 -17.80 26.37
N LYS A 5 14.98 -18.09 25.80
CA LYS A 5 15.09 -18.58 24.41
C LYS A 5 14.35 -19.91 24.26
N SER A 6 14.52 -20.83 25.22
CA SER A 6 13.84 -22.13 25.23
C SER A 6 12.32 -21.96 25.28
N ARG A 7 11.79 -21.10 26.16
CA ARG A 7 10.35 -20.82 26.24
C ARG A 7 9.79 -20.19 24.97
N LEU A 8 10.50 -19.25 24.35
CA LEU A 8 10.06 -18.63 23.10
C LEU A 8 10.02 -19.62 21.93
N THR A 9 10.89 -20.63 21.93
CA THR A 9 10.88 -21.70 20.90
C THR A 9 9.86 -22.80 21.14
N LEU A 10 9.26 -22.90 22.33
CA LEU A 10 8.15 -23.83 22.61
C LEU A 10 6.82 -23.32 22.02
N ALA A 11 6.74 -22.03 21.67
CA ALA A 11 5.59 -21.45 20.99
C ALA A 11 5.68 -21.66 19.47
N LEU A 12 4.53 -21.62 18.80
CA LEU A 12 4.47 -21.54 17.34
C LEU A 12 5.04 -20.20 16.86
N VAL A 13 6.24 -20.23 16.29
CA VAL A 13 6.90 -19.06 15.72
C VAL A 13 6.71 -19.06 14.20
N PHE A 14 6.09 -18.01 13.68
CA PHE A 14 5.95 -17.79 12.24
C PHE A 14 6.82 -16.61 11.81
N GLN A 15 7.61 -16.81 10.76
CA GLN A 15 8.34 -15.71 10.13
C GLN A 15 7.41 -14.98 9.16
N MET A 16 7.17 -13.70 9.40
CA MET A 16 6.45 -12.86 8.44
C MET A 16 7.31 -12.66 7.20
N ARG A 17 6.78 -13.06 6.04
CA ARG A 17 7.39 -12.79 4.74
C ARG A 17 6.93 -11.41 4.25
N GLY A 18 7.84 -10.69 3.61
CA GLY A 18 7.48 -9.46 2.92
C GLY A 18 6.52 -9.74 1.76
N LEU A 19 5.71 -8.74 1.41
CA LEU A 19 4.83 -8.79 0.25
C LEU A 19 5.65 -8.72 -1.04
N SER A 20 5.31 -9.57 -2.02
CA SER A 20 5.75 -9.39 -3.40
C SER A 20 5.14 -8.12 -4.00
N ASP A 21 5.61 -7.66 -5.16
CA ASP A 21 5.03 -6.49 -5.80
C ASP A 21 3.57 -6.73 -6.25
N GLU A 22 3.24 -7.96 -6.64
CA GLU A 22 1.85 -8.37 -6.91
C GLU A 22 0.99 -8.34 -5.63
N ASP A 23 1.53 -8.78 -4.51
CA ASP A 23 0.83 -8.70 -3.22
C ASP A 23 0.61 -7.25 -2.78
N LYS A 24 1.60 -6.37 -3.01
CA LYS A 24 1.47 -4.93 -2.72
C LYS A 24 0.40 -4.29 -3.59
N LEU A 25 0.34 -4.64 -4.88
CA LEU A 25 -0.70 -4.15 -5.78
C LEU A 25 -2.08 -4.55 -5.28
N ARG A 26 -2.27 -5.84 -4.96
CA ARG A 26 -3.55 -6.34 -4.41
C ARG A 26 -3.89 -5.68 -3.09
N ALA A 27 -2.92 -5.47 -2.20
CA ALA A 27 -3.12 -4.79 -0.94
C ALA A 27 -3.52 -3.31 -1.13
N LEU A 28 -2.92 -2.60 -2.09
CA LEU A 28 -3.29 -1.24 -2.46
C LEU A 28 -4.72 -1.18 -3.01
N GLN A 29 -5.08 -2.07 -3.93
CA GLN A 29 -6.42 -2.13 -4.51
C GLN A 29 -7.48 -2.44 -3.46
N LEU A 30 -7.21 -3.38 -2.55
CA LEU A 30 -8.10 -3.69 -1.44
C LEU A 30 -8.29 -2.49 -0.50
N ARG A 31 -7.22 -1.74 -0.22
CA ARG A 31 -7.29 -0.55 0.62
C ARG A 31 -8.06 0.58 -0.08
N ALA A 32 -7.86 0.75 -1.38
CA ALA A 32 -8.55 1.73 -2.20
C ALA A 32 -10.05 1.44 -2.26
N SER A 33 -10.44 0.18 -2.50
CA SER A 33 -11.86 -0.20 -2.60
C SER A 33 -12.60 0.01 -1.28
N ARG A 34 -11.96 -0.26 -0.14
CA ARG A 34 -12.52 0.02 1.19
C ARG A 34 -12.75 1.53 1.46
N ARG A 35 -12.09 2.40 0.70
CA ARG A 35 -12.27 3.86 0.74
C ARG A 35 -13.23 4.36 -0.36
N GLY A 36 -13.80 3.46 -1.16
CA GLY A 36 -14.62 3.83 -2.31
C GLY A 36 -13.83 4.27 -3.55
N LEU A 37 -12.50 4.16 -3.52
CA LEU A 37 -11.63 4.45 -4.66
C LEU A 37 -11.49 3.23 -5.55
N HIS A 38 -11.58 3.44 -6.85
CA HIS A 38 -11.25 2.42 -7.84
C HIS A 38 -9.81 2.61 -8.32
N LEU A 39 -8.92 1.69 -7.93
CA LEU A 39 -7.52 1.67 -8.34
C LEU A 39 -7.32 0.57 -9.39
N THR A 40 -7.12 0.96 -10.65
CA THR A 40 -6.83 0.01 -11.72
C THR A 40 -5.41 -0.54 -11.60
N ASP A 41 -5.13 -1.68 -12.24
CA ASP A 41 -3.80 -2.27 -12.30
C ASP A 41 -2.78 -1.27 -12.83
N GLU A 42 -3.10 -0.56 -13.91
CA GLU A 42 -2.21 0.42 -14.53
C GLU A 42 -1.81 1.54 -13.55
N VAL A 43 -2.77 2.13 -12.84
CA VAL A 43 -2.51 3.18 -11.85
C VAL A 43 -1.73 2.61 -10.66
N GLY A 44 -2.08 1.40 -10.20
CA GLY A 44 -1.37 0.73 -9.11
C GLY A 44 0.09 0.43 -9.44
N HIS A 45 0.39 -0.10 -10.63
CA HIS A 45 1.76 -0.32 -11.10
C HIS A 45 2.52 1.00 -11.23
N PHE A 46 1.86 2.07 -11.70
CA PHE A 46 2.47 3.39 -11.77
C PHE A 46 2.88 3.91 -10.38
N ILE A 47 2.00 3.73 -9.36
CA ILE A 47 2.33 4.05 -7.97
C ILE A 47 3.50 3.20 -7.47
N LEU A 48 3.52 1.88 -7.72
CA LEU A 48 4.59 1.00 -7.25
C LEU A 48 5.94 1.30 -7.91
N THR A 49 5.93 1.79 -9.15
CA THR A 49 7.15 2.13 -9.89
C THR A 49 7.80 3.42 -9.40
N ARG A 50 7.00 4.42 -9.00
CA ARG A 50 7.49 5.75 -8.60
C ARG A 50 7.42 6.05 -7.10
N GLY A 51 6.58 5.33 -6.39
CA GLY A 51 6.36 5.48 -4.96
C GLY A 51 7.42 4.77 -4.11
N ALA A 52 7.23 4.86 -2.80
CA ALA A 52 8.11 4.22 -1.84
C ALA A 52 7.93 2.69 -1.83
N ARG A 53 8.99 1.96 -1.44
CA ARG A 53 8.97 0.48 -1.39
C ARG A 53 8.20 -0.08 -0.18
N SER A 54 8.03 0.71 0.87
CA SER A 54 7.36 0.28 2.11
C SER A 54 5.84 0.41 1.99
N MET A 55 5.12 -0.59 2.48
CA MET A 55 3.65 -0.59 2.45
C MET A 55 3.03 0.57 3.25
N SER A 56 3.66 0.98 4.35
CA SER A 56 3.22 2.15 5.14
C SER A 56 3.17 3.41 4.29
N ALA A 57 4.27 3.77 3.66
CA ALA A 57 4.34 4.95 2.79
C ALA A 57 3.40 4.87 1.59
N LEU A 58 3.17 3.68 1.04
CA LEU A 58 2.18 3.47 -0.03
C LEU A 58 0.74 3.73 0.45
N PHE A 59 0.42 3.36 1.69
CA PHE A 59 -0.88 3.67 2.28
C PHE A 59 -1.05 5.14 2.63
N ASP A 60 0.00 5.80 3.12
CA ASP A 60 -0.02 7.25 3.36
C ASP A 60 -0.22 8.03 2.06
N LEU A 61 0.40 7.57 0.97
CA LEU A 61 0.18 8.12 -0.36
C LEU A 61 -1.28 7.94 -0.80
N LEU A 62 -1.85 6.74 -0.60
CA LEU A 62 -3.24 6.48 -0.95
C LEU A 62 -4.21 7.35 -0.15
N GLU A 63 -3.93 7.62 1.13
CA GLU A 63 -4.68 8.56 1.98
C GLU A 63 -4.70 9.98 1.38
N ARG A 64 -3.56 10.46 0.89
CA ARG A 64 -3.46 11.78 0.24
C ARG A 64 -4.25 11.83 -1.06
N LEU A 65 -4.16 10.77 -1.87
CA LEU A 65 -4.92 10.66 -3.11
C LEU A 65 -6.43 10.60 -2.86
N ASP A 66 -6.86 9.89 -1.82
CA ASP A 66 -8.26 9.80 -1.39
C ASP A 66 -8.85 11.20 -1.13
N GLN A 67 -8.18 11.96 -0.25
CA GLN A 67 -8.58 13.33 0.09
C GLN A 67 -8.59 14.26 -1.13
N ALA A 68 -7.54 14.21 -1.95
CA ALA A 68 -7.48 15.03 -3.16
C ALA A 68 -8.58 14.64 -4.16
N SER A 69 -8.87 13.35 -4.32
CA SER A 69 -9.88 12.86 -5.26
C SER A 69 -11.29 13.27 -4.86
N LEU A 70 -11.57 13.26 -3.55
CA LEU A 70 -12.83 13.73 -2.98
C LEU A 70 -13.00 15.25 -3.16
N GLN A 71 -11.96 16.03 -2.87
CA GLN A 71 -11.97 17.48 -3.06
C GLN A 71 -12.18 17.86 -4.53
N ALA A 72 -11.51 17.17 -5.45
CA ALA A 72 -11.61 17.44 -6.88
C ALA A 72 -12.83 16.77 -7.55
N GLN A 73 -13.53 15.88 -6.84
CA GLN A 73 -14.59 15.01 -7.39
C GLN A 73 -14.14 14.24 -8.65
N ARG A 74 -12.89 13.74 -8.66
CA ARG A 74 -12.26 13.08 -9.81
C ARG A 74 -11.87 11.64 -9.48
N LYS A 75 -11.88 10.78 -10.50
CA LYS A 75 -11.37 9.41 -10.40
C LYS A 75 -9.84 9.39 -10.37
N LEU A 76 -9.26 8.36 -9.75
CA LEU A 76 -7.83 8.11 -9.81
C LEU A 76 -7.41 7.74 -11.23
N THR A 77 -6.51 8.53 -11.79
CA THR A 77 -5.94 8.35 -13.14
C THR A 77 -4.48 8.79 -13.10
N ILE A 78 -3.62 8.28 -14.00
CA ILE A 78 -2.20 8.67 -14.03
C ILE A 78 -2.02 10.21 -14.10
N PRO A 79 -2.75 10.97 -14.94
CA PRO A 79 -2.66 12.43 -14.94
C PRO A 79 -2.98 13.06 -13.58
N PHE A 80 -4.02 12.58 -12.90
CA PHE A 80 -4.41 13.06 -11.58
C PHE A 80 -3.32 12.77 -10.52
N LEU A 81 -2.68 11.61 -10.59
CA LEU A 81 -1.58 11.26 -9.70
C LEU A 81 -0.37 12.18 -9.90
N LYS A 82 -0.01 12.46 -11.15
CA LYS A 82 1.09 13.39 -11.48
C LYS A 82 0.83 14.79 -10.94
N GLU A 83 -0.39 15.28 -11.13
CA GLU A 83 -0.85 16.57 -10.62
C GLU A 83 -0.79 16.64 -9.09
N THR A 84 -1.26 15.60 -8.41
CA THR A 84 -1.38 15.58 -6.94
C THR A 84 -0.05 15.34 -6.23
N LEU A 85 0.81 14.48 -6.79
CA LEU A 85 2.06 14.03 -6.15
C LEU A 85 3.31 14.70 -6.70
N GLY A 86 3.21 15.51 -7.76
CA GLY A 86 4.34 16.20 -8.39
C GLY A 86 5.31 15.25 -9.09
N TRP A 87 4.79 14.21 -9.75
CA TRP A 87 5.57 13.20 -10.49
C TRP A 87 5.75 13.52 -11.98
#